data_AF-A0A140K264-F1
#
_entry.id   AF-A0A140K264-F1
#
_cell.length_a   1.000
_cell.length_b   1.000
_cell.length_c   1.000
_cell.angle_alpha   90.00
_cell.angle_beta   90.00
_cell.angle_gamma   90.00
#
_symmetry.space_group_name_H-M   'P 1'
#
loop_
_entity.id
_entity.type
_entity.pdbx_description
1 polymer ?
#
loop_
_entity_poly.entity_id
_entity_poly.type
_entity_poly.pdbx_seq_one_letter_code
_entity_poly.pdbx_strand_id
1 'polypeptide(L)'
;MQLNLTNNYKQKILTNKNDKAIFLFFGLALWVFIPILGIFPLIFFIHLNQKEKSKLNFVISLIVILTITIFVSSLDIISDLAVYVNNYRNLGTQNPFEISGAQQLEFVLWLISYPVFLLSDGSNYAFIFFWSFIFNSLTFWVIAKGFSYKNHGLLLLFIVSNPIFINFQGFLVRQYFATLLFLIAIVHIDKKLISWGLYFLSLVTHLTNIIYLPILLLYDKNRLFKNKIVMILIIMIAVILPFSSTIIIDLADRLAGFLPAQYGAIILSKTAYYGREETTEAQIIVPLLENLLIFLLIFVFVKTKKIKTAQEKFLYFLYPALIFLMYIGKDIHMFSNRVAFLLFPLSGIFYYFLIEHKWIMLKKFILTFLIVVKIMYFNYYLYNISIGNNVFHFLDDKVYSSSVFDYIENVSNNFAKDVKIKELPNRSFI
;
A
#
# COMPACT_ATOMS: atom_id res chain seq x y z
N MET A 1 43.39 -5.44 20.71
CA MET A 1 43.19 -3.97 20.78
C MET A 1 42.75 -3.36 19.42
N GLN A 2 43.33 -3.76 18.28
CA GLN A 2 42.97 -3.26 16.94
C GLN A 2 41.53 -3.57 16.46
N LEU A 3 40.92 -4.68 16.90
CA LEU A 3 39.52 -5.05 16.60
C LEU A 3 38.47 -4.13 17.28
N ASN A 4 38.80 -3.55 18.44
CA ASN A 4 37.93 -2.58 19.11
C ASN A 4 38.04 -1.18 18.50
N LEU A 5 39.20 -0.83 17.96
CA LEU A 5 39.41 0.46 17.27
C LEU A 5 38.66 0.50 15.92
N THR A 6 38.66 -0.59 15.16
CA THR A 6 37.94 -0.66 13.87
C THR A 6 36.42 -0.70 14.02
N ASN A 7 35.89 -1.32 15.08
CA ASN A 7 34.46 -1.27 15.40
C ASN A 7 34.03 0.13 15.88
N ASN A 8 34.84 0.79 16.71
CA ASN A 8 34.57 2.17 17.15
C ASN A 8 34.67 3.18 15.99
N TYR A 9 35.60 3.02 15.05
CA TYR A 9 35.70 3.88 13.88
C TYR A 9 34.53 3.72 12.91
N LYS A 10 34.07 2.47 12.67
CA LYS A 10 32.92 2.20 11.79
C LYS A 10 31.59 2.71 12.34
N GLN A 11 31.44 2.80 13.67
CA GLN A 11 30.28 3.44 14.29
C GLN A 11 30.37 4.97 14.31
N LYS A 12 31.56 5.55 14.50
CA LYS A 12 31.77 7.02 14.56
C LYS A 12 31.51 7.73 13.22
N ILE A 13 31.86 7.11 12.09
CA ILE A 13 31.70 7.75 10.76
C ILE A 13 30.22 7.84 10.32
N LEU A 14 29.33 7.00 10.86
CA LEU A 14 27.89 7.00 10.53
C LEU A 14 27.00 7.76 11.53
N THR A 15 27.61 8.30 12.59
CA THR A 15 26.89 9.02 13.65
C THR A 15 27.58 10.33 13.95
N ASN A 16 28.01 11.04 12.91
CA ASN A 16 28.42 12.41 13.11
C ASN A 16 27.18 13.21 13.54
N LYS A 17 27.26 13.93 14.67
CA LYS A 17 26.13 14.75 15.17
C LYS A 17 25.65 15.73 14.09
N ASN A 18 26.57 16.16 13.23
CA ASN A 18 26.33 17.10 12.14
C ASN A 18 25.40 16.54 11.08
N ASP A 19 25.52 15.26 10.71
CA ASP A 19 24.70 14.65 9.65
C ASP A 19 23.21 14.69 10.00
N LYS A 20 22.88 14.38 11.27
CA LYS A 20 21.49 14.45 11.77
C LYS A 20 20.93 15.86 11.66
N ALA A 21 21.71 16.86 12.05
CA ALA A 21 21.28 18.26 11.98
C ALA A 21 21.10 18.70 10.52
N ILE A 22 21.99 18.29 9.61
CA ILE A 22 21.91 18.60 8.18
C ILE A 22 20.62 18.04 7.57
N PHE A 23 20.32 16.75 7.78
CA PHE A 23 19.10 16.14 7.24
C PHE A 23 17.83 16.74 7.84
N LEU A 24 17.84 17.10 9.12
CA LEU A 24 16.71 17.78 9.74
C LEU A 24 16.50 19.18 9.15
N PHE A 25 17.56 19.98 9.05
CA PHE A 25 17.51 21.33 8.51
C PHE A 25 17.09 21.33 7.04
N PHE A 26 17.77 20.56 6.21
CA PHE A 26 17.44 20.43 4.79
C PHE A 26 16.03 19.87 4.60
N GLY A 27 15.63 18.89 5.41
CA GLY A 27 14.30 18.31 5.31
C GLY A 27 13.18 19.27 5.70
N LEU A 28 13.36 20.07 6.76
CA LEU A 28 12.39 21.12 7.11
C LEU A 28 12.37 22.24 6.08
N ALA A 29 13.53 22.69 5.59
CA ALA A 29 13.60 23.72 4.55
C ALA A 29 12.89 23.25 3.27
N LEU A 30 13.23 22.06 2.78
CA LEU A 30 12.58 21.49 1.60
C LEU A 30 11.09 21.24 1.86
N TRP A 31 10.70 20.82 3.07
CA TRP A 31 9.30 20.63 3.43
C TRP A 31 8.51 21.94 3.34
N VAL A 32 9.08 23.07 3.77
CA VAL A 32 8.42 24.39 3.65
C VAL A 32 8.11 24.75 2.19
N PHE A 33 9.05 24.48 1.27
CA PHE A 33 8.89 24.84 -0.15
C PHE A 33 8.15 23.81 -0.98
N ILE A 34 8.40 22.52 -0.75
CA ILE A 34 7.82 21.38 -1.48
C ILE A 34 7.57 20.24 -0.46
N PRO A 35 6.45 20.28 0.28
CA PRO A 35 6.19 19.38 1.41
C PRO A 35 6.38 17.91 1.09
N ILE A 36 5.85 17.45 -0.06
CA ILE A 36 5.92 16.04 -0.47
C ILE A 36 7.35 15.53 -0.70
N LEU A 37 8.29 16.40 -1.08
CA LEU A 37 9.70 16.02 -1.22
C LEU A 37 10.46 16.15 0.10
N GLY A 38 10.08 17.11 0.93
CA GLY A 38 10.66 17.31 2.26
C GLY A 38 10.54 16.10 3.18
N ILE A 39 9.53 15.23 2.96
CA ILE A 39 9.36 14.03 3.78
C ILE A 39 10.56 13.06 3.68
N PHE A 40 11.26 12.96 2.55
CA PHE A 40 12.35 12.00 2.38
C PHE A 40 13.54 12.28 3.32
N PRO A 41 14.17 13.48 3.31
CA PRO A 41 15.21 13.81 4.28
C PRO A 41 14.71 13.77 5.74
N LEU A 42 13.44 14.08 6.01
CA LEU A 42 12.84 13.97 7.35
C LEU A 42 12.73 12.52 7.83
N ILE A 43 12.30 11.59 6.99
CA ILE A 43 12.27 10.16 7.33
C ILE A 43 13.70 9.61 7.46
N PHE A 44 14.64 10.08 6.61
CA PHE A 44 16.05 9.71 6.76
C PHE A 44 16.63 10.21 8.09
N PHE A 45 16.26 11.41 8.54
CA PHE A 45 16.60 11.89 9.88
C PHE A 45 16.08 10.93 10.96
N ILE A 46 14.84 10.44 10.87
CA ILE A 46 14.29 9.46 11.83
C ILE A 46 15.18 8.21 11.87
N HIS A 47 15.62 7.72 10.70
CA HIS A 47 16.54 6.58 10.63
C HIS A 47 17.88 6.86 11.32
N LEU A 48 18.47 8.05 11.13
CA LEU A 48 19.72 8.42 11.78
C LEU A 48 19.54 8.64 13.29
N ASN A 49 18.39 9.19 13.70
CA ASN A 49 18.06 9.49 15.08
C ASN A 49 17.44 8.29 15.79
N GLN A 50 18.19 7.21 15.97
CA GLN A 50 17.75 5.95 16.59
C GLN A 50 17.50 6.02 18.11
N LYS A 51 17.15 7.19 18.66
CA LYS A 51 16.81 7.35 20.08
C LYS A 51 15.44 6.73 20.35
N GLU A 52 15.42 5.73 21.23
CA GLU A 52 14.17 5.13 21.70
C GLU A 52 13.27 6.19 22.32
N LYS A 53 11.96 6.17 21.99
CA LYS A 53 10.95 7.11 22.50
C LYS A 53 11.28 8.60 22.26
N SER A 54 12.02 8.90 21.19
CA SER A 54 12.32 10.28 20.78
C SER A 54 11.05 11.07 20.47
N LYS A 55 10.73 12.08 21.29
CA LYS A 55 9.63 13.03 21.03
C LYS A 55 9.79 13.72 19.67
N LEU A 56 11.03 14.05 19.29
CA LEU A 56 11.32 14.68 18.01
C LEU A 56 11.01 13.74 16.83
N ASN A 57 11.35 12.45 16.93
CA ASN A 57 10.98 11.49 15.87
C ASN A 57 9.48 11.33 15.77
N PHE A 58 8.78 11.32 16.91
CA PHE A 58 7.32 11.26 16.92
C PHE A 58 6.70 12.47 16.21
N VAL A 59 7.16 13.69 16.52
CA VAL A 59 6.70 14.92 15.87
C VAL A 59 6.99 14.89 14.36
N ILE A 60 8.20 14.48 13.96
CA ILE A 60 8.55 14.39 12.53
C ILE A 60 7.72 13.32 11.82
N SER A 61 7.49 12.17 12.43
CA SER A 61 6.59 11.15 11.88
C SER A 61 5.18 11.70 11.70
N LEU A 62 4.67 12.48 12.67
CA LEU A 62 3.36 13.11 12.56
C LEU A 62 3.31 14.13 11.41
N ILE A 63 4.36 14.96 11.26
CA ILE A 63 4.48 15.89 10.13
C ILE A 63 4.43 15.14 8.80
N VAL A 64 5.18 14.04 8.68
CA VAL A 64 5.20 13.22 7.46
C VAL A 64 3.83 12.59 7.20
N ILE A 65 3.20 12.00 8.21
CA ILE A 65 1.85 11.41 8.12
C ILE A 65 0.85 12.46 7.63
N LEU A 66 0.84 13.64 8.24
CA LEU A 66 -0.06 14.73 7.86
C LEU A 66 0.22 15.25 6.45
N THR A 67 1.49 15.36 6.07
CA THR A 67 1.88 15.81 4.72
C THR A 67 1.37 14.85 3.64
N ILE A 68 1.55 13.54 3.83
CA ILE A 68 1.04 12.54 2.90
C ILE A 68 -0.49 12.54 2.90
N THR A 69 -1.10 12.68 4.09
CA THR A 69 -2.56 12.75 4.23
C THR A 69 -3.16 13.88 3.42
N ILE A 70 -2.63 15.10 3.57
CA ILE A 70 -3.10 16.29 2.84
C ILE A 70 -2.86 16.13 1.33
N PHE A 71 -1.72 15.54 0.95
CA PHE A 71 -1.43 15.29 -0.45
C PHE A 71 -2.45 14.31 -1.05
N VAL A 72 -2.68 13.16 -0.42
CA VAL A 72 -3.67 12.17 -0.88
C VAL A 72 -5.10 12.74 -0.86
N SER A 73 -5.47 13.55 0.13
CA SER A 73 -6.80 14.16 0.19
C SER A 73 -7.03 15.25 -0.86
N SER A 74 -5.99 15.72 -1.53
CA SER A 74 -6.09 16.58 -2.71
C SER A 74 -6.32 15.83 -4.02
N LEU A 75 -6.39 14.49 -3.97
CA LEU A 75 -6.65 13.66 -5.14
C LEU A 75 -8.05 13.95 -5.70
N ASP A 76 -8.12 14.09 -7.02
CA ASP A 76 -9.39 14.15 -7.73
C ASP A 76 -10.26 12.91 -7.48
N ILE A 77 -11.54 13.14 -7.18
CA ILE A 77 -12.49 12.06 -6.94
C ILE A 77 -12.97 11.49 -8.27
N ILE A 78 -12.38 10.35 -8.67
CA ILE A 78 -12.65 9.63 -9.93
C ILE A 78 -12.78 8.10 -9.69
N SER A 79 -13.39 7.38 -10.65
CA SER A 79 -13.48 5.90 -10.70
C SER A 79 -13.85 5.26 -9.34
N ASP A 80 -13.07 4.34 -8.78
CA ASP A 80 -13.39 3.63 -7.54
C ASP A 80 -13.55 4.58 -6.32
N LEU A 81 -12.77 5.68 -6.26
CA LEU A 81 -12.93 6.68 -5.20
C LEU A 81 -14.29 7.36 -5.27
N ALA A 82 -14.80 7.64 -6.47
CA ALA A 82 -16.12 8.20 -6.66
C ALA A 82 -17.22 7.24 -6.15
N VAL A 83 -17.06 5.93 -6.38
CA VAL A 83 -17.98 4.92 -5.83
C VAL A 83 -17.94 4.94 -4.31
N TYR A 84 -16.75 5.01 -3.70
CA TYR A 84 -16.63 5.07 -2.25
C TYR A 84 -17.27 6.34 -1.65
N VAL A 85 -17.02 7.48 -2.25
CA VAL A 85 -17.58 8.77 -1.83
C VAL A 85 -19.10 8.78 -2.00
N ASN A 86 -19.63 8.22 -3.10
CA ASN A 86 -21.07 8.13 -3.30
C ASN A 86 -21.75 7.23 -2.25
N ASN A 87 -21.15 6.09 -1.95
CA ASN A 87 -21.62 5.20 -0.88
C ASN A 87 -21.52 5.86 0.50
N TYR A 88 -20.46 6.63 0.75
CA TYR A 88 -20.32 7.41 1.98
C TYR A 88 -21.47 8.43 2.16
N ARG A 89 -21.86 9.13 1.09
CA ARG A 89 -23.00 10.07 1.12
C ARG A 89 -24.33 9.38 1.45
N ASN A 90 -24.51 8.14 1.01
CA ASN A 90 -25.72 7.37 1.30
C ASN A 90 -25.89 7.05 2.80
N LEU A 91 -24.85 7.21 3.63
CA LEU A 91 -24.94 7.06 5.10
C LEU A 91 -25.91 8.05 5.75
N GLY A 92 -26.33 9.12 5.05
CA GLY A 92 -27.39 10.02 5.51
C GLY A 92 -28.79 9.41 5.45
N THR A 93 -28.98 8.33 4.68
CA THR A 93 -30.30 7.69 4.46
C THR A 93 -30.31 6.19 4.71
N GLN A 94 -29.14 5.55 4.72
CA GLN A 94 -28.96 4.12 4.86
C GLN A 94 -27.96 3.83 5.98
N ASN A 95 -28.13 2.70 6.67
CA ASN A 95 -27.16 2.29 7.68
C ASN A 95 -25.89 1.65 7.03
N PRO A 96 -24.78 1.51 7.77
CA PRO A 96 -23.54 0.92 7.24
C PRO A 96 -23.67 -0.49 6.64
N PHE A 97 -24.65 -1.29 7.07
CA PHE A 97 -24.88 -2.64 6.58
C PHE A 97 -25.60 -2.62 5.23
N GLU A 98 -26.59 -1.75 5.07
CA GLU A 98 -27.35 -1.58 3.82
C GLU A 98 -26.44 -1.12 2.67
N ILE A 99 -25.52 -0.20 2.94
CA ILE A 99 -24.58 0.35 1.93
C ILE A 99 -23.58 -0.70 1.46
N SER A 100 -23.28 -1.71 2.27
CA SER A 100 -22.41 -2.82 1.87
C SER A 100 -23.06 -3.80 0.88
N GLY A 101 -24.30 -3.53 0.46
CA GLY A 101 -24.99 -4.22 -0.63
C GLY A 101 -25.59 -5.57 -0.22
N ALA A 102 -26.05 -6.34 -1.22
CA ALA A 102 -26.88 -7.54 -1.02
C ALA A 102 -26.23 -8.64 -0.17
N GLN A 103 -24.90 -8.69 -0.09
CA GLN A 103 -24.19 -9.67 0.73
C GLN A 103 -23.91 -9.17 2.16
N GLN A 104 -24.03 -7.87 2.43
CA GLN A 104 -23.81 -7.23 3.73
C GLN A 104 -22.48 -7.55 4.45
N LEU A 105 -21.50 -8.14 3.75
CA LEU A 105 -20.28 -8.67 4.35
C LEU A 105 -19.15 -7.65 4.46
N GLU A 106 -19.22 -6.51 3.76
CA GLU A 106 -18.13 -5.51 3.69
C GLU A 106 -18.50 -4.18 4.36
N PHE A 107 -19.17 -4.26 5.51
CA PHE A 107 -19.70 -3.11 6.24
C PHE A 107 -18.65 -2.36 7.09
N VAL A 108 -17.49 -2.96 7.36
CA VAL A 108 -16.51 -2.43 8.33
C VAL A 108 -16.02 -1.03 7.96
N LEU A 109 -15.76 -0.77 6.67
CA LEU A 109 -15.37 0.56 6.20
C LEU A 109 -16.46 1.59 6.52
N TRP A 110 -17.72 1.27 6.23
CA TRP A 110 -18.85 2.17 6.43
C TRP A 110 -19.15 2.40 7.91
N LEU A 111 -19.02 1.35 8.72
CA LEU A 111 -19.20 1.44 10.17
C LEU A 111 -18.22 2.43 10.80
N ILE A 112 -16.95 2.39 10.38
CA ILE A 112 -15.92 3.31 10.86
C ILE A 112 -16.08 4.71 10.24
N SER A 113 -16.61 4.80 9.03
CA SER A 113 -16.86 6.09 8.36
C SER A 113 -18.08 6.83 8.92
N TYR A 114 -19.02 6.12 9.55
CA TYR A 114 -20.27 6.71 10.03
C TYR A 114 -20.09 7.83 11.08
N PRO A 115 -19.24 7.70 12.11
CA PRO A 115 -18.91 8.83 12.98
C PRO A 115 -18.33 10.03 12.24
N VAL A 116 -17.50 9.80 11.22
CA VAL A 116 -16.94 10.88 10.39
C VAL A 116 -18.05 11.58 9.61
N PHE A 117 -18.98 10.80 9.06
CA PHE A 117 -20.17 11.32 8.38
C PHE A 117 -20.96 12.27 9.29
N LEU A 118 -21.28 11.84 10.51
CA LEU A 118 -22.03 12.65 11.48
C LEU A 118 -21.27 13.92 11.91
N LEU A 119 -19.96 13.83 12.09
CA LEU A 119 -19.14 14.97 12.55
C LEU A 119 -18.82 15.99 11.46
N SER A 120 -18.87 15.58 10.20
CA SER A 120 -18.48 16.42 9.04
C SER A 120 -19.65 16.75 8.12
N ASP A 121 -20.87 16.43 8.53
CA ASP A 121 -22.10 16.59 7.74
C ASP A 121 -21.97 15.97 6.32
N GLY A 122 -21.33 14.79 6.26
CA GLY A 122 -21.13 14.05 5.02
C GLY A 122 -20.10 14.64 4.05
N SER A 123 -19.17 15.50 4.49
CA SER A 123 -18.11 16.05 3.64
C SER A 123 -17.26 14.96 2.98
N ASN A 124 -17.16 15.03 1.65
CA ASN A 124 -16.30 14.17 0.85
C ASN A 124 -14.82 14.34 1.22
N TYR A 125 -14.37 15.57 1.44
CA TYR A 125 -12.99 15.86 1.81
C TYR A 125 -12.65 15.23 3.16
N ALA A 126 -13.56 15.35 4.14
CA ALA A 126 -13.37 14.76 5.47
C ALA A 126 -13.23 13.23 5.40
N PHE A 127 -14.01 12.56 4.56
CA PHE A 127 -13.89 11.11 4.32
C PHE A 127 -12.50 10.72 3.81
N ILE A 128 -12.00 11.38 2.76
CA ILE A 128 -10.71 11.05 2.15
C ILE A 128 -9.56 11.37 3.10
N PHE A 129 -9.62 12.54 3.74
CA PHE A 129 -8.63 12.97 4.72
C PHE A 129 -8.55 11.97 5.89
N PHE A 130 -9.70 11.56 6.43
CA PHE A 130 -9.76 10.61 7.53
C PHE A 130 -9.14 9.25 7.16
N TRP A 131 -9.53 8.68 6.01
CA TRP A 131 -9.00 7.38 5.60
C TRP A 131 -7.51 7.44 5.27
N SER A 132 -7.04 8.49 4.60
CA SER A 132 -5.60 8.65 4.37
C SER A 132 -4.83 8.82 5.68
N PHE A 133 -5.37 9.56 6.66
CA PHE A 133 -4.76 9.69 7.97
C PHE A 133 -4.65 8.34 8.69
N ILE A 134 -5.72 7.53 8.68
CA ILE A 134 -5.71 6.17 9.22
C ILE A 134 -4.66 5.32 8.51
N PHE A 135 -4.63 5.33 7.19
CA PHE A 135 -3.72 4.51 6.40
C PHE A 135 -2.25 4.82 6.66
N ASN A 136 -1.90 6.10 6.67
CA ASN A 136 -0.54 6.53 6.96
C ASN A 136 -0.15 6.22 8.42
N SER A 137 -1.04 6.50 9.38
CA SER A 137 -0.80 6.23 10.80
C SER A 137 -0.60 4.74 11.10
N LEU A 138 -1.48 3.89 10.57
CA LEU A 138 -1.39 2.44 10.74
C LEU A 138 -0.16 1.87 10.03
N THR A 139 0.18 2.36 8.83
CA THR A 139 1.40 1.95 8.14
C THR A 139 2.63 2.26 8.99
N PHE A 140 2.77 3.50 9.47
CA PHE A 140 3.89 3.90 10.33
C PHE A 140 3.99 3.04 11.59
N TRP A 141 2.86 2.78 12.24
CA TRP A 141 2.79 1.92 13.41
C TRP A 141 3.18 0.47 13.11
N VAL A 142 2.69 -0.12 12.00
CA VAL A 142 3.00 -1.50 11.59
C VAL A 142 4.50 -1.65 11.34
N ILE A 143 5.12 -0.70 10.64
CA ILE A 143 6.55 -0.76 10.33
C ILE A 143 7.41 -0.57 11.59
N ALA A 144 7.08 0.44 12.41
CA ALA A 144 7.85 0.76 13.61
C ALA A 144 7.74 -0.30 14.70
N LYS A 145 6.56 -0.89 14.89
CA LYS A 145 6.31 -1.89 15.93
C LYS A 145 6.58 -3.33 15.45
N GLY A 146 6.16 -3.65 14.24
CA GLY A 146 6.05 -5.03 13.75
C GLY A 146 7.27 -5.54 13.00
N PHE A 147 7.87 -4.71 12.15
CA PHE A 147 8.93 -5.16 11.25
C PHE A 147 10.31 -4.79 11.79
N SER A 148 10.66 -3.50 11.86
CA SER A 148 11.98 -3.09 12.33
C SER A 148 11.94 -1.89 13.26
N TYR A 149 12.10 -2.12 14.55
CA TYR A 149 12.17 -1.03 15.52
C TYR A 149 13.36 -0.08 15.26
N LYS A 150 14.54 -0.62 14.91
CA LYS A 150 15.77 0.17 14.74
C LYS A 150 15.86 0.86 13.37
N ASN A 151 15.39 0.19 12.31
CA ASN A 151 15.52 0.67 10.94
C ASN A 151 14.17 1.02 10.29
N HIS A 152 13.11 1.25 11.07
CA HIS A 152 11.80 1.64 10.54
C HIS A 152 11.86 2.83 9.59
N GLY A 153 12.70 3.84 9.86
CA GLY A 153 12.85 4.98 8.96
C GLY A 153 13.29 4.57 7.54
N LEU A 154 14.21 3.61 7.39
CA LEU A 154 14.61 3.12 6.06
C LEU A 154 13.48 2.35 5.37
N LEU A 155 12.75 1.52 6.10
CA LEU A 155 11.59 0.80 5.55
C LEU A 155 10.51 1.78 5.11
N LEU A 156 10.22 2.79 5.93
CA LEU A 156 9.26 3.85 5.61
C LEU A 156 9.69 4.64 4.37
N LEU A 157 10.99 4.91 4.19
CA LEU A 157 11.49 5.52 2.96
C LEU A 157 11.14 4.67 1.73
N PHE A 158 11.38 3.36 1.76
CA PHE A 158 11.06 2.48 0.62
C PHE A 158 9.56 2.37 0.35
N ILE A 159 8.72 2.46 1.37
CA ILE A 159 7.26 2.43 1.23
C ILE A 159 6.75 3.76 0.67
N VAL A 160 7.08 4.87 1.31
CA VAL A 160 6.57 6.21 0.94
C VAL A 160 7.11 6.69 -0.41
N SER A 161 8.31 6.25 -0.81
CA SER A 161 8.86 6.54 -2.15
C SER A 161 8.25 5.72 -3.28
N ASN A 162 7.33 4.80 -3.00
CA ASN A 162 6.59 4.10 -4.03
C ASN A 162 5.35 4.92 -4.42
N PRO A 163 5.22 5.44 -5.65
CA PRO A 163 4.00 6.15 -6.08
C PRO A 163 2.70 5.38 -5.85
N ILE A 164 2.74 4.05 -5.95
CA ILE A 164 1.58 3.19 -5.73
C ILE A 164 1.11 3.25 -4.26
N PHE A 165 1.99 3.55 -3.31
CA PHE A 165 1.63 3.82 -1.91
C PHE A 165 0.66 4.99 -1.78
N ILE A 166 0.83 6.05 -2.57
CA ILE A 166 -0.03 7.25 -2.54
C ILE A 166 -1.33 6.97 -3.28
N ASN A 167 -1.27 6.42 -4.48
CA ASN A 167 -2.45 6.30 -5.35
C ASN A 167 -3.48 5.34 -4.79
N PHE A 168 -3.04 4.23 -4.21
CA PHE A 168 -3.94 3.21 -3.72
C PHE A 168 -4.67 3.61 -2.44
N GLN A 169 -4.13 4.56 -1.67
CA GLN A 169 -4.83 5.10 -0.51
C GLN A 169 -6.13 5.81 -0.90
N GLY A 170 -6.14 6.48 -2.07
CA GLY A 170 -7.34 7.12 -2.62
C GLY A 170 -8.17 6.18 -3.50
N PHE A 171 -7.55 5.23 -4.21
CA PHE A 171 -8.24 4.44 -5.22
C PHE A 171 -8.86 3.12 -4.71
N LEU A 172 -8.19 2.40 -3.80
CA LEU A 172 -8.62 1.07 -3.33
C LEU A 172 -8.76 1.01 -1.80
N VAL A 173 -9.57 1.94 -1.26
CA VAL A 173 -9.72 2.21 0.17
C VAL A 173 -10.02 0.94 0.99
N ARG A 174 -10.99 0.12 0.56
CA ARG A 174 -11.38 -1.12 1.29
C ARG A 174 -10.25 -2.15 1.31
N GLN A 175 -9.65 -2.42 0.15
CA GLN A 175 -8.58 -3.39 -0.01
C GLN A 175 -7.34 -2.97 0.78
N TYR A 176 -7.02 -1.68 0.73
CA TYR A 176 -5.92 -1.10 1.48
C TYR A 176 -6.13 -1.24 2.99
N PHE A 177 -7.34 -0.90 3.48
CA PHE A 177 -7.66 -1.02 4.89
C PHE A 177 -7.64 -2.48 5.37
N ALA A 178 -8.24 -3.39 4.61
CA ALA A 178 -8.20 -4.82 4.90
C ALA A 178 -6.75 -5.31 5.00
N THR A 179 -5.89 -4.92 4.05
CA THR A 179 -4.47 -5.30 4.05
C THR A 179 -3.73 -4.78 5.29
N LEU A 180 -4.00 -3.54 5.71
CA LEU A 180 -3.43 -3.01 6.95
C LEU A 180 -3.89 -3.81 8.17
N LEU A 181 -5.18 -4.13 8.29
CA LEU A 181 -5.70 -4.98 9.37
C LEU A 181 -5.01 -6.35 9.40
N PHE A 182 -4.80 -6.93 8.22
CA PHE A 182 -4.04 -8.17 8.08
C PHE A 182 -2.58 -8.01 8.55
N LEU A 183 -1.88 -6.94 8.16
CA LEU A 183 -0.51 -6.70 8.65
C LEU A 183 -0.46 -6.48 10.16
N ILE A 184 -1.46 -5.82 10.75
CA ILE A 184 -1.60 -5.67 12.21
C ILE A 184 -1.80 -7.05 12.86
N ALA A 185 -2.53 -7.97 12.22
CA ALA A 185 -2.65 -9.36 12.67
C ALA A 185 -1.28 -10.04 12.70
N ILE A 186 -0.46 -9.87 11.64
CA ILE A 186 0.91 -10.39 11.58
C ILE A 186 1.81 -9.81 12.68
N VAL A 187 1.68 -8.52 13.00
CA VAL A 187 2.41 -7.90 14.14
C VAL A 187 2.09 -8.60 15.46
N HIS A 188 0.85 -9.10 15.62
CA HIS A 188 0.37 -9.76 16.83
C HIS A 188 0.23 -11.28 16.68
N ILE A 189 0.93 -11.89 15.73
CA ILE A 189 0.77 -13.31 15.38
C ILE A 189 1.02 -14.27 16.54
N ASP A 190 1.82 -13.87 17.54
CA ASP A 190 2.07 -14.64 18.76
C ASP A 190 0.86 -14.64 19.72
N LYS A 191 -0.06 -13.68 19.59
CA LYS A 191 -1.31 -13.58 20.36
C LYS A 191 -2.46 -14.10 19.52
N LYS A 192 -2.62 -15.44 19.47
CA LYS A 192 -3.57 -16.14 18.57
C LYS A 192 -4.96 -15.51 18.50
N LEU A 193 -5.61 -15.25 19.63
CA LEU A 193 -6.97 -14.66 19.65
C LEU A 193 -7.03 -13.28 18.97
N ILE A 194 -6.05 -12.42 19.26
CA ILE A 194 -5.96 -11.07 18.69
C ILE A 194 -5.62 -11.15 17.20
N SER A 195 -4.65 -11.99 16.81
CA SER A 195 -4.27 -12.20 15.41
C SER A 195 -5.44 -12.71 14.58
N TRP A 196 -6.12 -13.75 15.03
CA TRP A 196 -7.26 -14.32 14.31
C TRP A 196 -8.46 -13.37 14.29
N GLY A 197 -8.72 -12.64 15.37
CA GLY A 197 -9.77 -11.62 15.40
C GLY A 197 -9.51 -10.47 14.41
N LEU A 198 -8.27 -9.97 14.33
CA LEU A 198 -7.88 -8.94 13.37
C LEU A 198 -7.91 -9.46 11.93
N TYR A 199 -7.51 -10.72 11.71
CA TYR A 199 -7.58 -11.33 10.40
C TYR A 199 -9.04 -11.54 9.95
N PHE A 200 -9.91 -11.99 10.84
CA PHE A 200 -11.34 -12.05 10.59
C PHE A 200 -11.88 -10.66 10.22
N LEU A 201 -11.56 -9.63 11.00
CA LEU A 201 -11.96 -8.25 10.69
C LEU A 201 -11.46 -7.78 9.32
N SER A 202 -10.24 -8.16 8.93
CA SER A 202 -9.70 -7.95 7.59
C SER A 202 -10.56 -8.61 6.50
N LEU A 203 -11.01 -9.86 6.69
CA LEU A 203 -11.87 -10.56 5.72
C LEU A 203 -13.25 -9.92 5.58
N VAL A 204 -13.85 -9.50 6.69
CA VAL A 204 -15.15 -8.77 6.71
C VAL A 204 -14.97 -7.30 6.26
N THR A 205 -13.74 -6.84 6.07
CA THR A 205 -13.48 -5.53 5.43
C THR A 205 -13.40 -5.69 3.91
N HIS A 206 -12.71 -6.74 3.44
CA HIS A 206 -12.68 -7.10 2.03
C HIS A 206 -12.29 -8.57 1.83
N LEU A 207 -13.09 -9.31 1.07
CA LEU A 207 -12.94 -10.78 0.95
C LEU A 207 -11.64 -11.22 0.28
N THR A 208 -11.01 -10.38 -0.54
CA THR A 208 -9.76 -10.74 -1.24
C THR A 208 -8.62 -11.08 -0.29
N ASN A 209 -8.68 -10.62 0.96
CA ASN A 209 -7.67 -10.95 1.96
C ASN A 209 -7.67 -12.43 2.36
N ILE A 210 -8.64 -13.22 1.88
CA ILE A 210 -8.63 -14.69 1.99
C ILE A 210 -7.37 -15.31 1.39
N ILE A 211 -6.73 -14.62 0.44
CA ILE A 211 -5.46 -15.04 -0.16
C ILE A 211 -4.34 -15.22 0.88
N TYR A 212 -4.44 -14.56 2.04
CA TYR A 212 -3.48 -14.67 3.12
C TYR A 212 -3.76 -15.80 4.11
N LEU A 213 -4.95 -16.43 4.04
CA LEU A 213 -5.36 -17.52 4.92
C LEU A 213 -4.36 -18.69 4.93
N PRO A 214 -3.89 -19.21 3.78
CA PRO A 214 -2.95 -20.33 3.80
C PRO A 214 -1.65 -19.99 4.52
N ILE A 215 -1.20 -18.75 4.41
CA ILE A 215 0.08 -18.30 4.99
C ILE A 215 -0.03 -18.20 6.51
N LEU A 216 -1.14 -17.65 7.02
CA LEU A 216 -1.42 -17.63 8.47
C LEU A 216 -1.55 -19.05 9.05
N LEU A 217 -2.21 -19.95 8.33
CA LEU A 217 -2.40 -21.34 8.74
C LEU A 217 -1.08 -22.14 8.77
N LEU A 218 -0.19 -21.91 7.80
CA LEU A 218 1.16 -22.49 7.78
C LEU A 218 1.96 -22.10 9.03
N TYR A 219 1.75 -20.89 9.55
CA TYR A 219 2.39 -20.42 10.78
C TYR A 219 1.82 -21.09 12.04
N ASP A 220 0.51 -21.28 12.14
CA ASP A 220 -0.18 -21.75 13.36
C ASP A 220 0.08 -23.24 13.72
N LYS A 221 0.91 -23.97 12.93
CA LYS A 221 1.27 -25.40 13.13
C LYS A 221 0.07 -26.31 13.43
N ASN A 222 -1.12 -25.96 12.94
CA ASN A 222 -2.35 -26.64 13.32
C ASN A 222 -2.40 -28.06 12.73
N ARG A 223 -2.91 -29.03 13.49
CA ARG A 223 -2.87 -30.47 13.17
C ARG A 223 -3.52 -30.80 11.82
N LEU A 224 -4.51 -30.02 11.40
CA LEU A 224 -5.20 -30.08 10.09
C LEU A 224 -4.25 -29.95 8.88
N PHE A 225 -3.07 -29.33 9.03
CA PHE A 225 -2.15 -29.02 7.92
C PHE A 225 -0.84 -29.82 7.93
N LYS A 226 -0.67 -30.80 8.84
CA LYS A 226 0.38 -31.82 8.65
C LYS A 226 0.15 -32.64 7.39
N ASN A 227 -1.10 -32.71 6.94
CA ASN A 227 -1.46 -33.36 5.69
C ASN A 227 -1.17 -32.42 4.50
N LYS A 228 -0.12 -32.76 3.73
CA LYS A 228 0.31 -32.02 2.53
C LYS A 228 -0.85 -31.81 1.55
N ILE A 229 -1.80 -32.74 1.48
CA ILE A 229 -2.95 -32.68 0.55
C ILE A 229 -3.92 -31.56 0.94
N VAL A 230 -4.27 -31.45 2.23
CA VAL A 230 -5.17 -30.39 2.74
C VAL A 230 -4.53 -29.01 2.56
N MET A 231 -3.22 -28.92 2.80
CA MET A 231 -2.45 -27.70 2.57
C MET A 231 -2.42 -27.31 1.09
N ILE A 232 -2.18 -28.26 0.19
CA ILE A 232 -2.25 -28.04 -1.26
C ILE A 232 -3.65 -27.59 -1.66
N LEU A 233 -4.71 -28.24 -1.16
CA LEU A 233 -6.10 -27.87 -1.44
C LEU A 233 -6.43 -26.46 -0.97
N ILE A 234 -5.96 -26.03 0.19
CA ILE A 234 -6.25 -24.69 0.71
C ILE A 234 -5.43 -23.62 0.02
N ILE A 235 -4.17 -23.90 -0.34
CA ILE A 235 -3.38 -23.03 -1.22
C ILE A 235 -4.07 -22.93 -2.59
N MET A 236 -4.51 -24.06 -3.14
CA MET A 236 -5.21 -24.13 -4.42
C MET A 236 -6.53 -23.34 -4.36
N ILE A 237 -7.33 -23.49 -3.31
CA ILE A 237 -8.57 -22.72 -3.13
C ILE A 237 -8.25 -21.23 -2.94
N ALA A 238 -7.29 -20.84 -2.10
CA ALA A 238 -6.95 -19.43 -1.91
C ALA A 238 -6.34 -18.76 -3.15
N VAL A 239 -5.69 -19.55 -4.02
CA VAL A 239 -5.22 -19.13 -5.33
C VAL A 239 -6.39 -19.09 -6.31
N ILE A 240 -7.23 -20.12 -6.40
CA ILE A 240 -8.36 -20.29 -7.35
C ILE A 240 -9.56 -19.38 -7.05
N LEU A 241 -9.92 -19.14 -5.79
CA LEU A 241 -11.12 -18.37 -5.42
C LEU A 241 -11.08 -16.95 -6.01
N PRO A 242 -9.95 -16.22 -5.97
CA PRO A 242 -9.79 -14.96 -6.69
C PRO A 242 -9.94 -15.06 -8.21
N PHE A 243 -9.71 -16.23 -8.83
CA PHE A 243 -9.93 -16.48 -10.26
C PHE A 243 -11.35 -16.97 -10.58
N SER A 244 -12.23 -17.18 -9.58
CA SER A 244 -13.55 -17.79 -9.81
C SER A 244 -14.44 -16.98 -10.75
N SER A 245 -14.42 -15.64 -10.65
CA SER A 245 -15.13 -14.76 -11.60
C SER A 245 -14.53 -14.82 -13.01
N THR A 246 -13.20 -14.89 -13.13
CA THR A 246 -12.51 -15.05 -14.42
C THR A 246 -12.79 -16.39 -15.06
N ILE A 247 -12.80 -17.48 -14.30
CA ILE A 247 -13.14 -18.82 -14.78
C ILE A 247 -14.58 -18.83 -15.27
N ILE A 248 -15.50 -18.19 -14.54
CA ILE A 248 -16.90 -18.06 -14.96
C ILE A 248 -17.03 -17.23 -16.24
N ILE A 249 -16.24 -16.17 -16.41
CA ILE A 249 -16.31 -15.31 -17.59
C ILE A 249 -15.61 -15.94 -18.80
N ASP A 250 -14.44 -16.55 -18.63
CA ASP A 250 -13.76 -17.30 -19.70
C ASP A 250 -14.60 -18.52 -20.12
N LEU A 251 -15.27 -19.17 -19.16
CA LEU A 251 -16.27 -20.19 -19.45
C LEU A 251 -17.50 -19.60 -20.15
N ALA A 252 -17.99 -18.43 -19.75
CA ALA A 252 -19.12 -17.76 -20.39
C ALA A 252 -18.79 -17.31 -21.82
N ASP A 253 -17.58 -16.82 -22.07
CA ASP A 253 -17.08 -16.42 -23.38
C ASP A 253 -16.90 -17.65 -24.29
N ARG A 254 -16.34 -18.74 -23.76
CA ARG A 254 -16.26 -20.03 -24.48
C ARG A 254 -17.65 -20.60 -24.75
N LEU A 255 -18.56 -20.58 -23.79
CA LEU A 255 -19.95 -21.04 -23.94
C LEU A 255 -20.72 -20.14 -24.94
N ALA A 256 -20.49 -18.83 -24.92
CA ALA A 256 -21.04 -17.89 -25.89
C ALA A 256 -20.56 -18.21 -27.31
N GLY A 257 -19.32 -18.67 -27.47
CA GLY A 257 -18.78 -19.17 -28.74
C GLY A 257 -19.47 -20.44 -29.28
N PHE A 258 -20.15 -21.20 -28.42
CA PHE A 258 -20.97 -22.36 -28.82
C PHE A 258 -22.46 -22.04 -29.02
N LEU A 259 -22.89 -20.82 -28.70
CA LEU A 259 -24.28 -20.38 -28.82
C LEU A 259 -24.54 -19.62 -30.13
N PRO A 260 -25.78 -19.61 -30.64
CA PRO A 260 -26.13 -18.76 -31.78
C PRO A 260 -25.78 -17.29 -31.50
N ALA A 261 -25.29 -16.58 -32.53
CA ALA A 261 -24.68 -15.25 -32.40
C ALA A 261 -25.52 -14.23 -31.60
N GLN A 262 -26.85 -14.29 -31.72
CA GLN A 262 -27.78 -13.43 -30.99
C GLN A 262 -27.75 -13.64 -29.45
N TYR A 263 -27.53 -14.88 -28.99
CA TYR A 263 -27.43 -15.21 -27.56
C TYR A 263 -26.00 -15.06 -27.04
N GLY A 264 -25.01 -15.42 -27.86
CA GLY A 264 -23.60 -15.17 -27.56
C GLY A 264 -23.30 -13.69 -27.34
N ALA A 265 -23.85 -12.79 -28.18
CA ALA A 265 -23.70 -11.35 -28.04
C ALA A 265 -24.33 -10.77 -26.76
N ILE A 266 -25.44 -11.35 -26.27
CA ILE A 266 -26.08 -10.91 -25.01
C ILE A 266 -25.22 -11.31 -23.80
N ILE A 267 -24.61 -12.50 -23.84
CA ILE A 267 -23.70 -12.96 -22.79
C ILE A 267 -22.42 -12.10 -22.81
N LEU A 268 -21.81 -11.93 -23.99
CA LEU A 268 -20.58 -11.14 -24.18
C LEU A 268 -20.77 -9.66 -23.83
N SER A 269 -21.93 -9.05 -24.13
CA SER A 269 -22.19 -7.65 -23.75
C SER A 269 -22.39 -7.46 -22.26
N LYS A 270 -22.99 -8.45 -21.57
CA LYS A 270 -23.10 -8.44 -20.10
C LYS A 270 -21.76 -8.72 -19.42
N THR A 271 -20.88 -9.54 -20.00
CA THR A 271 -19.53 -9.80 -19.46
C THR A 271 -18.54 -8.66 -19.77
N ALA A 272 -18.65 -8.02 -20.93
CA ALA A 272 -17.80 -6.88 -21.33
C ALA A 272 -18.00 -5.62 -20.46
N TYR A 273 -19.19 -5.41 -19.89
CA TYR A 273 -19.44 -4.34 -18.92
C TYR A 273 -18.56 -4.44 -17.67
N TYR A 274 -18.09 -5.64 -17.32
CA TYR A 274 -17.20 -5.90 -16.19
C TYR A 274 -15.70 -5.88 -16.54
N GLY A 275 -15.33 -5.71 -17.82
CA GLY A 275 -13.98 -6.04 -18.33
C GLY A 275 -13.10 -4.91 -18.87
N ARG A 276 -13.51 -3.63 -18.83
CA ARG A 276 -12.82 -2.53 -19.55
C ARG A 276 -11.91 -1.61 -18.70
N GLU A 277 -11.14 -2.14 -17.76
CA GLU A 277 -10.06 -1.36 -17.13
C GLU A 277 -8.70 -2.01 -17.42
N GLU A 278 -8.22 -1.88 -18.66
CA GLU A 278 -6.81 -2.10 -19.00
C GLU A 278 -5.99 -0.99 -18.33
N THR A 279 -5.40 -1.28 -17.18
CA THR A 279 -4.34 -0.43 -16.63
C THR A 279 -3.15 -0.52 -17.56
N THR A 280 -2.75 0.60 -18.16
CA THR A 280 -1.60 0.72 -19.07
C THR A 280 -0.41 -0.14 -18.59
N GLU A 281 0.05 -1.06 -19.43
CA GLU A 281 1.08 -2.08 -19.14
C GLU A 281 2.34 -1.51 -18.46
N ALA A 282 2.72 -0.27 -18.79
CA ALA A 282 3.87 0.43 -18.23
C ALA A 282 3.82 0.60 -16.70
N GLN A 283 2.63 0.66 -16.10
CA GLN A 283 2.47 0.81 -14.65
C GLN A 283 2.74 -0.50 -13.88
N ILE A 284 2.73 -1.66 -14.54
CA ILE A 284 2.87 -2.97 -13.90
C ILE A 284 4.29 -3.52 -14.05
N ILE A 285 4.92 -3.28 -15.20
CA ILE A 285 6.22 -3.86 -15.54
C ILE A 285 7.33 -3.35 -14.61
N VAL A 286 7.38 -2.04 -14.35
CA VAL A 286 8.41 -1.44 -13.48
C VAL A 286 8.33 -1.98 -12.05
N PRO A 287 7.17 -1.89 -11.36
CA PRO A 287 6.84 -2.62 -10.14
C PRO A 287 7.27 -4.10 -10.08
N LEU A 288 6.94 -4.88 -11.11
CA LEU A 288 7.23 -6.30 -11.18
C LEU A 288 8.73 -6.58 -11.28
N LEU A 289 9.43 -5.89 -12.19
CA LEU A 289 10.87 -6.03 -12.39
C LEU A 289 11.66 -5.64 -11.14
N GLU A 290 11.24 -4.58 -10.45
CA GLU A 290 11.86 -4.16 -9.21
C GLU A 290 11.73 -5.24 -8.13
N ASN A 291 10.53 -5.79 -7.94
CA ASN A 291 10.30 -6.82 -6.93
C ASN A 291 11.00 -8.13 -7.28
N LEU A 292 11.10 -8.46 -8.57
CA LEU A 292 11.92 -9.59 -9.04
C LEU A 292 13.40 -9.36 -8.71
N LEU A 293 13.94 -8.17 -8.97
CA LEU A 293 15.33 -7.82 -8.65
C LEU A 293 15.60 -7.93 -7.15
N ILE A 294 14.74 -7.37 -6.30
CA ILE A 294 14.87 -7.46 -4.84
C ILE A 294 14.80 -8.92 -4.39
N PHE A 295 13.86 -9.70 -4.93
CA PHE A 295 13.76 -11.12 -4.62
C PHE A 295 15.04 -11.88 -5.00
N LEU A 296 15.60 -11.63 -6.18
CA LEU A 296 16.88 -12.21 -6.61
C LEU A 296 18.02 -11.81 -5.67
N LEU A 297 18.10 -10.54 -5.27
CA LEU A 297 19.07 -10.09 -4.27
C LEU A 297 18.87 -10.85 -2.95
N ILE A 298 17.65 -10.94 -2.42
CA ILE A 298 17.38 -11.69 -1.19
C ILE A 298 17.83 -13.15 -1.34
N PHE A 299 17.47 -13.81 -2.44
CA PHE A 299 17.82 -15.20 -2.68
C PHE A 299 19.34 -15.43 -2.76
N VAL A 300 20.06 -14.56 -3.46
CA VAL A 300 21.52 -14.66 -3.62
C VAL A 300 22.25 -14.45 -2.29
N PHE A 301 21.81 -13.47 -1.49
CA PHE A 301 22.60 -12.99 -0.37
C PHE A 301 22.08 -13.41 1.03
N VAL A 302 20.84 -13.89 1.16
CA VAL A 302 20.28 -14.40 2.43
C VAL A 302 20.48 -15.91 2.59
N LYS A 303 21.09 -16.58 1.60
CA LYS A 303 21.32 -18.04 1.46
C LYS A 303 21.88 -18.80 2.69
N THR A 304 22.31 -18.12 3.76
CA THR A 304 23.06 -18.71 4.89
C THR A 304 22.56 -18.34 6.30
N LYS A 305 21.42 -17.66 6.47
CA LYS A 305 20.94 -17.26 7.80
C LYS A 305 19.63 -17.92 8.23
N LYS A 306 19.62 -18.41 9.48
CA LYS A 306 18.41 -18.89 10.15
C LYS A 306 17.40 -17.74 10.23
N ILE A 307 16.29 -17.87 9.52
CA ILE A 307 15.09 -17.03 9.65
C ILE A 307 14.56 -17.19 11.08
N LYS A 308 14.56 -16.12 11.87
CA LYS A 308 14.35 -16.20 13.33
C LYS A 308 12.93 -15.84 13.73
N THR A 309 12.37 -14.76 13.17
CA THR A 309 11.09 -14.22 13.65
C THR A 309 9.90 -14.75 12.84
N ALA A 310 8.71 -14.64 13.42
CA ALA A 310 7.46 -14.99 12.76
C ALA A 310 7.21 -14.13 11.51
N GLN A 311 7.48 -12.83 11.65
CA GLN A 311 7.34 -11.82 10.60
C GLN A 311 8.32 -12.08 9.44
N GLU A 312 9.56 -12.48 9.75
CA GLU A 312 10.55 -12.86 8.74
C GLU A 312 10.11 -14.09 7.94
N LYS A 313 9.64 -15.15 8.62
CA LYS A 313 9.12 -16.35 7.95
C LYS A 313 7.95 -15.99 7.04
N PHE A 314 7.04 -15.19 7.56
CA PHE A 314 5.89 -14.70 6.83
C PHE A 314 6.30 -13.97 5.54
N LEU A 315 7.15 -12.94 5.63
CA LEU A 315 7.59 -12.18 4.46
C LEU A 315 8.33 -13.06 3.45
N TYR A 316 9.13 -14.03 3.94
CA TYR A 316 9.90 -14.91 3.07
C TYR A 316 9.01 -15.81 2.19
N PHE A 317 7.87 -16.27 2.72
CA PHE A 317 6.90 -17.05 1.94
C PHE A 317 5.95 -16.19 1.12
N LEU A 318 5.50 -15.08 1.68
CA LEU A 318 4.56 -14.17 1.04
C LEU A 318 5.17 -13.53 -0.21
N TYR A 319 6.44 -13.16 -0.16
CA TYR A 319 7.07 -12.39 -1.24
C TYR A 319 7.07 -13.10 -2.61
N PRO A 320 7.56 -14.35 -2.74
CA PRO A 320 7.50 -15.07 -4.02
C PRO A 320 6.07 -15.37 -4.46
N ALA A 321 5.15 -15.63 -3.52
CA ALA A 321 3.74 -15.86 -3.85
C ALA A 321 3.12 -14.61 -4.50
N LEU A 322 3.41 -13.42 -3.98
CA LEU A 322 2.93 -12.17 -4.56
C LEU A 322 3.57 -11.88 -5.92
N ILE A 323 4.88 -12.08 -6.07
CA ILE A 323 5.55 -11.91 -7.38
C ILE A 323 4.94 -12.85 -8.43
N PHE A 324 4.68 -14.10 -8.04
CA PHE A 324 4.03 -15.07 -8.91
C PHE A 324 2.60 -14.63 -9.26
N LEU A 325 1.80 -14.21 -8.29
CA LEU A 325 0.44 -13.69 -8.49
C LEU A 325 0.43 -12.46 -9.40
N MET A 326 1.40 -11.57 -9.28
CA MET A 326 1.56 -10.42 -10.19
C MET A 326 1.93 -10.87 -11.60
N TYR A 327 2.89 -11.80 -11.72
CA TYR A 327 3.34 -12.29 -13.02
C TYR A 327 2.23 -12.99 -13.80
N ILE A 328 1.46 -13.87 -13.14
CA ILE A 328 0.32 -14.53 -13.79
C ILE A 328 -0.86 -13.56 -13.94
N GLY A 329 -1.07 -12.68 -12.96
CA GLY A 329 -2.21 -11.78 -12.89
C GLY A 329 -2.18 -10.68 -13.94
N LYS A 330 -0.99 -10.26 -14.40
CA LYS A 330 -0.86 -9.19 -15.41
C LYS A 330 -1.49 -9.55 -16.76
N ASP A 331 -1.50 -10.83 -17.12
CA ASP A 331 -1.96 -11.33 -18.43
C ASP A 331 -3.35 -12.00 -18.34
N ILE A 332 -3.89 -12.16 -17.13
CA ILE A 332 -5.20 -12.78 -16.92
C ILE A 332 -6.26 -11.67 -16.94
N HIS A 333 -6.95 -11.56 -18.07
CA HIS A 333 -8.14 -10.73 -18.22
C HIS A 333 -9.13 -11.07 -17.08
N MET A 334 -9.61 -10.07 -16.34
CA MET A 334 -10.49 -10.23 -15.14
C MET A 334 -9.82 -10.76 -13.86
N PHE A 335 -8.53 -11.13 -13.84
CA PHE A 335 -7.82 -11.11 -12.56
C PHE A 335 -7.86 -9.65 -12.16
N SER A 336 -8.73 -9.34 -11.20
CA SER A 336 -8.86 -7.99 -10.72
C SER A 336 -7.44 -7.54 -10.39
N ASN A 337 -6.92 -6.58 -11.15
CA ASN A 337 -5.66 -5.90 -10.87
C ASN A 337 -5.60 -5.53 -9.37
N ARG A 338 -6.77 -5.26 -8.77
CA ARG A 338 -7.02 -5.02 -7.35
C ARG A 338 -6.57 -6.17 -6.42
N VAL A 339 -6.58 -7.44 -6.85
CA VAL A 339 -6.03 -8.61 -6.13
C VAL A 339 -4.52 -8.72 -6.31
N ALA A 340 -3.99 -8.48 -7.51
CA ALA A 340 -2.55 -8.49 -7.80
C ALA A 340 -1.77 -7.48 -6.93
N PHE A 341 -2.43 -6.37 -6.58
CA PHE A 341 -1.79 -5.22 -5.95
C PHE A 341 -2.00 -5.08 -4.45
N LEU A 342 -2.65 -6.04 -3.76
CA LEU A 342 -3.03 -5.89 -2.34
C LEU A 342 -1.87 -5.51 -1.40
N LEU A 343 -0.64 -5.93 -1.68
CA LEU A 343 0.56 -5.53 -0.92
C LEU A 343 1.54 -4.66 -1.70
N PHE A 344 1.23 -4.29 -2.93
CA PHE A 344 2.11 -3.48 -3.76
C PHE A 344 2.36 -2.07 -3.21
N PRO A 345 1.32 -1.37 -2.67
CA PRO A 345 1.52 -0.10 -1.97
C PRO A 345 2.51 -0.21 -0.81
N LEU A 346 2.63 -1.42 -0.25
CA LEU A 346 3.49 -1.72 0.90
C LEU A 346 4.70 -2.60 0.50
N SER A 347 5.04 -2.70 -0.78
CA SER A 347 6.16 -3.52 -1.28
C SER A 347 7.51 -3.12 -0.71
N GLY A 348 7.65 -1.89 -0.21
CA GLY A 348 8.79 -1.44 0.57
C GLY A 348 9.08 -2.31 1.81
N ILE A 349 8.10 -3.06 2.32
CA ILE A 349 8.30 -4.03 3.41
C ILE A 349 9.30 -5.12 3.02
N PHE A 350 9.39 -5.53 1.75
CA PHE A 350 10.31 -6.60 1.32
C PHE A 350 11.78 -6.20 1.39
N TYR A 351 12.08 -4.90 1.42
CA TYR A 351 13.43 -4.39 1.69
C TYR A 351 13.91 -4.71 3.11
N TYR A 352 13.03 -5.20 4.00
CA TYR A 352 13.38 -5.70 5.32
C TYR A 352 14.58 -6.63 5.32
N PHE A 353 14.60 -7.61 4.41
CA PHE A 353 15.69 -8.59 4.35
C PHE A 353 17.03 -7.95 3.94
N LEU A 354 16.98 -6.93 3.08
CA LEU A 354 18.16 -6.15 2.69
C LEU A 354 18.66 -5.30 3.87
N ILE A 355 17.74 -4.70 4.63
CA ILE A 355 18.03 -3.74 5.71
C ILE A 355 18.48 -4.43 7.01
N GLU A 356 17.84 -5.50 7.44
CA GLU A 356 18.14 -6.14 8.73
C GLU A 356 19.31 -7.12 8.66
N HIS A 357 19.45 -7.88 7.58
CA HIS A 357 20.50 -8.88 7.51
C HIS A 357 21.85 -8.24 7.16
N LYS A 358 22.93 -8.62 7.86
CA LYS A 358 24.31 -8.25 7.49
C LYS A 358 24.74 -8.95 6.20
N TRP A 359 25.16 -8.18 5.19
CA TRP A 359 25.67 -8.65 3.89
C TRP A 359 27.13 -8.15 3.69
N ILE A 360 27.79 -8.58 2.60
CA ILE A 360 29.17 -8.24 2.20
C ILE A 360 29.34 -6.71 2.02
N MET A 361 30.60 -6.22 1.95
CA MET A 361 31.07 -4.81 1.92
C MET A 361 30.21 -3.79 1.13
N LEU A 362 29.42 -4.21 0.15
CA LEU A 362 28.60 -3.36 -0.74
C LEU A 362 27.19 -3.01 -0.23
N LYS A 363 26.72 -3.57 0.89
CA LYS A 363 25.34 -3.35 1.37
C LYS A 363 24.91 -1.89 1.42
N LYS A 364 25.79 -1.02 1.94
CA LYS A 364 25.49 0.42 2.05
C LYS A 364 25.32 1.05 0.68
N PHE A 365 26.21 0.75 -0.25
CA PHE A 365 26.15 1.24 -1.63
C PHE A 365 24.85 0.80 -2.33
N ILE A 366 24.49 -0.48 -2.21
CA ILE A 366 23.26 -1.02 -2.80
C ILE A 366 22.02 -0.34 -2.19
N LEU A 367 21.94 -0.23 -0.86
CA LEU A 367 20.79 0.43 -0.22
C LEU A 367 20.69 1.91 -0.59
N THR A 368 21.80 2.64 -0.61
CA THR A 368 21.82 4.04 -1.05
C THR A 368 21.39 4.17 -2.51
N PHE A 369 21.91 3.33 -3.40
CA PHE A 369 21.51 3.31 -4.81
C PHE A 369 20.01 3.05 -4.97
N LEU A 370 19.47 2.03 -4.29
CA LEU A 370 18.04 1.70 -4.36
C LEU A 370 17.16 2.84 -3.83
N ILE A 371 17.55 3.51 -2.74
CA ILE A 371 16.83 4.68 -2.22
C ILE A 371 16.84 5.83 -3.23
N VAL A 372 18.00 6.12 -3.84
CA VAL A 372 18.12 7.18 -4.85
C VAL A 372 17.24 6.88 -6.05
N VAL A 373 17.30 5.66 -6.59
CA VAL A 373 16.45 5.22 -7.71
C VAL A 373 14.96 5.35 -7.37
N LYS A 374 14.57 4.98 -6.16
CA LYS A 374 13.19 5.13 -5.66
C LYS A 374 12.72 6.57 -5.60
N ILE A 375 13.54 7.45 -5.03
CA ILE A 375 13.23 8.89 -4.95
C ILE A 375 13.19 9.49 -6.36
N MET A 376 14.07 9.06 -7.27
CA MET A 376 14.02 9.48 -8.68
C MET A 376 12.73 9.01 -9.37
N TYR A 377 12.32 7.76 -9.18
CA TYR A 377 11.06 7.25 -9.72
C TYR A 377 9.85 8.00 -9.16
N PHE A 378 9.87 8.32 -7.87
CA PHE A 378 8.85 9.15 -7.25
C PHE A 378 8.80 10.57 -7.82
N ASN A 379 9.97 11.19 -8.04
CA ASN A 379 10.04 12.49 -8.70
C ASN A 379 9.54 12.43 -10.15
N TYR A 380 9.91 11.41 -10.91
CA TYR A 380 9.37 11.19 -12.26
C TYR A 380 7.84 11.09 -12.25
N TYR A 381 7.29 10.42 -11.24
CA TYR A 381 5.84 10.35 -11.03
C TYR A 381 5.22 11.74 -10.76
N LEU A 382 5.79 12.54 -9.85
CA LEU A 382 5.32 13.92 -9.59
C LEU A 382 5.45 14.83 -10.81
N TYR A 383 6.51 14.65 -11.59
CA TYR A 383 6.72 15.38 -12.84
C TYR A 383 5.62 15.09 -13.84
N ASN A 384 5.23 13.82 -14.02
CA ASN A 384 4.13 13.45 -14.90
C ASN A 384 2.78 14.02 -14.45
N ILE A 385 2.54 14.14 -13.14
CA ILE A 385 1.36 14.85 -12.63
C ILE A 385 1.42 16.32 -13.04
N SER A 386 2.56 16.97 -12.82
CA SER A 386 2.70 18.43 -13.01
C SER A 386 2.56 18.88 -14.47
N ILE A 387 2.80 17.98 -15.43
CA ILE A 387 2.61 18.23 -16.86
C ILE A 387 1.27 17.70 -17.40
N GLY A 388 0.40 17.16 -16.53
CA GLY A 388 -0.91 16.62 -16.91
C GLY A 388 -0.88 15.25 -17.61
N ASN A 389 0.25 14.55 -17.60
CA ASN A 389 0.43 13.22 -18.22
C ASN A 389 0.14 12.07 -17.24
N ASN A 390 -0.65 12.32 -16.19
CA ASN A 390 -1.08 11.31 -15.23
C ASN A 390 -2.60 11.25 -15.17
N VAL A 391 -3.15 10.07 -14.87
CA VAL A 391 -4.59 9.90 -14.62
C VAL A 391 -4.97 10.43 -13.24
N PHE A 392 -4.04 10.38 -12.29
CA PHE A 392 -4.22 10.91 -10.95
C PHE A 392 -3.67 12.33 -10.86
N HIS A 393 -4.56 13.26 -10.50
CA HIS A 393 -4.24 14.67 -10.33
C HIS A 393 -4.30 15.03 -8.84
N PHE A 394 -3.31 15.79 -8.38
CA PHE A 394 -3.16 16.21 -6.98
C PHE A 394 -2.82 17.69 -6.94
N LEU A 395 -3.35 18.43 -5.96
CA LEU A 395 -3.08 19.85 -5.76
C LEU A 395 -3.21 20.67 -7.06
N ASP A 396 -4.24 20.40 -7.87
CA ASP A 396 -4.46 21.02 -9.18
C ASP A 396 -3.22 20.99 -10.10
N ASP A 397 -2.50 19.87 -10.07
CA ASP A 397 -1.25 19.61 -10.82
C ASP A 397 -0.06 20.50 -10.44
N LYS A 398 -0.19 21.31 -9.38
CA LYS A 398 0.87 22.24 -8.93
C LYS A 398 1.82 21.60 -7.91
N VAL A 399 2.19 20.34 -8.09
CA VAL A 399 2.85 19.54 -7.04
C VAL A 399 4.23 20.10 -6.64
N TYR A 400 5.03 20.56 -7.59
CA TYR A 400 6.36 21.15 -7.30
C TYR A 400 6.32 22.61 -6.83
N SER A 401 5.22 23.33 -7.08
CA SER A 401 5.06 24.73 -6.70
C SER A 401 4.20 24.93 -5.45
N SER A 402 3.62 23.86 -4.90
CA SER A 402 2.81 23.90 -3.69
C SER A 402 3.69 23.87 -2.46
N SER A 403 3.72 24.98 -1.73
CA SER A 403 4.36 25.14 -0.43
C SER A 403 3.51 24.59 0.72
N VAL A 404 4.03 24.63 1.94
CA VAL A 404 3.23 24.32 3.15
C VAL A 404 1.99 25.22 3.27
N PHE A 405 2.08 26.48 2.83
CA PHE A 405 0.94 27.38 2.89
C PHE A 405 -0.18 26.94 1.94
N ASP A 406 0.17 26.47 0.74
CA ASP A 406 -0.79 25.92 -0.22
C ASP A 406 -1.45 24.64 0.33
N TYR A 407 -0.71 23.80 1.06
CA TYR A 407 -1.27 22.64 1.76
C TYR A 407 -2.29 23.05 2.83
N ILE A 408 -1.95 24.07 3.64
CA ILE A 408 -2.85 24.59 4.68
C ILE A 408 -4.09 25.21 4.05
N GLU A 409 -3.92 26.01 2.99
CA GLU A 409 -5.00 26.63 2.25
C GLU A 409 -5.91 25.56 1.61
N ASN A 410 -5.34 24.53 0.98
CA ASN A 410 -6.09 23.42 0.40
C ASN A 410 -6.96 22.73 1.46
N VAL A 411 -6.41 22.44 2.64
CA VAL A 411 -7.17 21.88 3.77
C VAL A 411 -8.29 22.82 4.20
N SER A 412 -7.97 24.09 4.43
CA SER A 412 -8.93 25.09 4.89
C SER A 412 -10.09 25.27 3.90
N ASN A 413 -9.77 25.39 2.62
CA ASN A 413 -10.75 25.60 1.56
C ASN A 413 -11.63 24.36 1.36
N ASN A 414 -11.05 23.16 1.35
CA ASN A 414 -11.81 21.94 1.10
C ASN A 414 -12.66 21.50 2.29
N PHE A 415 -12.25 21.80 3.54
CA PHE A 415 -13.17 21.62 4.68
C PHE A 415 -14.33 22.61 4.65
N ALA A 416 -14.16 23.81 4.07
CA ALA A 416 -15.21 24.82 4.00
C ALA A 416 -16.17 24.64 2.80
N LYS A 417 -15.65 24.23 1.65
CA LYS A 417 -16.40 24.18 0.37
C LYS A 417 -16.72 22.77 -0.12
N ASP A 418 -16.10 21.77 0.51
CA ASP A 418 -16.08 20.36 0.10
C ASP A 418 -15.54 20.13 -1.32
N VAL A 419 -15.12 18.89 -1.59
CA VAL A 419 -14.62 18.48 -2.91
C VAL A 419 -15.71 17.76 -3.69
N LYS A 420 -15.82 18.06 -4.99
CA LYS A 420 -16.83 17.44 -5.87
C LYS A 420 -16.25 16.25 -6.62
N ILE A 421 -17.11 15.28 -6.95
CA ILE A 421 -16.79 14.21 -7.88
C ILE A 421 -16.57 14.86 -9.25
N LYS A 422 -15.40 14.65 -9.87
CA LYS A 422 -15.17 15.14 -11.23
C LYS A 422 -15.89 14.20 -12.19
N GLU A 423 -16.79 14.76 -13.01
CA GLU A 423 -17.28 14.05 -14.18
C GLU A 423 -16.08 13.82 -15.10
N LEU A 424 -15.69 12.56 -15.27
CA LEU A 424 -14.68 12.23 -16.27
C LEU A 424 -15.25 12.74 -17.61
N PRO A 425 -14.51 13.58 -18.37
CA PRO A 425 -14.97 13.91 -19.71
C PRO A 425 -15.22 12.59 -20.44
N ASN A 426 -16.30 12.52 -21.23
CA ASN A 426 -16.53 11.45 -22.20
C ASN A 426 -15.32 11.39 -23.12
N ARG A 427 -14.26 10.70 -22.69
CA ARG A 427 -13.12 10.38 -23.52
C ARG A 427 -13.60 9.23 -24.38
N SER A 428 -14.24 9.57 -25.48
CA SER A 428 -14.17 8.76 -26.69
C SER A 428 -12.68 8.63 -27.02
N PHE A 429 -12.03 7.63 -26.43
CA PHE A 429 -10.67 7.25 -26.81
C PHE A 429 -10.75 6.68 -28.22
N ILE A 430 -10.08 7.36 -29.16
CA ILE A 430 -9.71 6.82 -30.47
C ILE A 430 -8.64 5.77 -30.27
#